data_AF-A0A0G2FQP4-F1
#
_entry.id   AF-A0A0G2FQP4-F1
#
_cell.length_a   1.000
_cell.length_b   1.000
_cell.length_c   1.000
_cell.angle_alpha   90.00
_cell.angle_beta   90.00
_cell.angle_gamma   90.00
#
_symmetry.space_group_name_H-M   'P 1'
#
loop_
_entity.id
_entity.type
_entity.pdbx_description
1 polymer ?
#
loop_
_entity_poly.entity_id
_entity_poly.type
_entity_poly.pdbx_seq_one_letter_code
_entity_poly.pdbx_strand_id
1 'polypeptide(L)'
;MDFLQRLARFLDRPLFPWKKLIIGFSVAQYLFEGFLSLRQYQVLKKTKPPKVLEQEISQETYDKSQAYGRAKAKFQFVNGIWGQVTNIAFIHFDVLPKIWSWTGDLLLRFAPARFTGEITHSIAFVLAFTVIHQLLSLPASVYNTFVLEEKFGFNKQTPQLFVTDLIKSLGLTFVLTPPILAAFLAIIQKTGDQFFYYLWMFGAGLQVVMITIWPIVIMPLFNKLTPLEPGKLKTGVEALAAKLKFPLNELYVIDGSKRSAHSNAYFFGMPWKKHIVIYDTLIEKSETQEVVAVLAHELGHWSLGHTTRLFGISQFHFFYIFSLFSVFINNQSLYADFGFNAVKPIIVGFILFSDVLAPMDVFIKLGMNILSRRYEFQADAFACDLGYSADLAKSLIKLQIQNLSTMDADPMFASYHFSHPILSERLKALDWQPTAKVAVVDEKDGVAKATGRDELTVRMSRLFAQSALRAAVRDVARQPALTRSFSSLPILRPGVSAPPSIFARRPAAGLLMPGAFTPTATTTAAAADTAATADVVPRTAVTSHPALAGVGSQIRCGPRRYMNMNRPSRLIRMRRHGFLSRIRTKSGRKMLQRRKTKGRKTLSA
;
A
#
# COMPACT_ATOMS: atom_id res chain seq x y z
N MET A 1 -25.05 2.67 -17.17
CA MET A 1 -24.48 2.89 -18.53
C MET A 1 -24.67 4.32 -19.02
N ASP A 2 -25.90 4.83 -19.18
CA ASP A 2 -26.16 6.19 -19.72
C ASP A 2 -25.32 7.31 -19.07
N PHE A 3 -25.24 7.37 -17.72
CA PHE A 3 -24.39 8.35 -17.02
C PHE A 3 -22.91 8.31 -17.47
N LEU A 4 -22.31 7.11 -17.57
CA LEU A 4 -20.91 6.96 -18.00
C LEU A 4 -20.71 7.40 -19.46
N GLN A 5 -21.69 7.13 -20.33
CA GLN A 5 -21.67 7.56 -21.74
C GLN A 5 -21.88 9.07 -21.92
N ARG A 6 -22.65 9.71 -21.02
CA ARG A 6 -22.76 11.18 -20.97
C ARG A 6 -21.46 11.81 -20.47
N LEU A 7 -20.86 11.24 -19.41
CA LEU A 7 -19.57 11.68 -18.86
C LEU A 7 -18.44 11.54 -19.89
N ALA A 8 -18.37 10.42 -20.60
CA ALA A 8 -17.36 10.17 -21.65
C ALA A 8 -17.44 11.23 -22.76
N ARG A 9 -18.64 11.52 -23.27
CA ARG A 9 -18.86 12.57 -24.29
C ARG A 9 -18.58 13.99 -23.79
N PHE A 10 -18.81 14.27 -22.51
CA PHE A 10 -18.51 15.58 -21.93
C PHE A 10 -17.00 15.81 -21.78
N LEU A 11 -16.27 14.75 -21.42
CA LEU A 11 -14.81 14.79 -21.23
C LEU A 11 -14.05 14.70 -22.56
N ASP A 12 -14.53 13.92 -23.53
CA ASP A 12 -13.91 13.79 -24.87
C ASP A 12 -14.31 14.94 -25.81
N ARG A 13 -13.85 16.15 -25.48
CA ARG A 13 -14.01 17.35 -26.32
C ARG A 13 -12.65 17.81 -26.86
N PRO A 14 -12.58 18.34 -28.09
CA PRO A 14 -11.33 18.85 -28.65
C PRO A 14 -10.74 19.95 -27.75
N LEU A 15 -9.41 19.96 -27.62
CA LEU A 15 -8.65 20.92 -26.81
C LEU A 15 -9.00 20.91 -25.30
N PHE A 16 -9.55 19.82 -24.76
CA PHE A 16 -9.63 19.65 -23.30
C PHE A 16 -8.20 19.60 -22.71
N PRO A 17 -7.86 20.44 -21.72
CA PRO A 17 -6.47 20.65 -21.29
C PRO A 17 -6.00 19.61 -20.26
N TRP A 18 -6.00 18.33 -20.66
CA TRP A 18 -5.70 17.19 -19.79
C TRP A 18 -4.33 17.29 -19.11
N LYS A 19 -3.26 17.57 -19.85
CA LYS A 19 -1.90 17.78 -19.32
C LYS A 19 -1.87 18.84 -18.23
N LYS A 20 -2.51 20.00 -18.48
CA LYS A 20 -2.52 21.12 -17.53
C LYS A 20 -3.30 20.77 -16.25
N LEU A 21 -4.39 20.03 -16.38
CA LEU A 21 -5.18 19.56 -15.24
C LEU A 21 -4.42 18.51 -14.42
N ILE A 22 -3.83 17.51 -15.05
CA ILE A 22 -3.04 16.47 -14.37
C ILE A 22 -1.81 17.07 -13.68
N ILE A 23 -1.05 17.94 -14.35
CA ILE A 23 0.07 18.67 -13.73
C ILE A 23 -0.45 19.53 -12.56
N GLY A 24 -1.55 20.27 -12.76
CA GLY A 24 -2.16 21.11 -11.73
C GLY A 24 -2.57 20.32 -10.48
N PHE A 25 -3.20 19.16 -10.67
CA PHE A 25 -3.57 18.24 -9.59
C PHE A 25 -2.35 17.64 -8.89
N SER A 26 -1.35 17.17 -9.64
CA SER A 26 -0.10 16.66 -9.11
C SER A 26 0.63 17.69 -8.25
N VAL A 27 0.76 18.94 -8.73
CA VAL A 27 1.37 20.05 -7.98
C VAL A 27 0.51 20.42 -6.76
N ALA A 28 -0.81 20.50 -6.89
CA ALA A 28 -1.69 20.82 -5.76
C ALA A 28 -1.63 19.76 -4.65
N GLN A 29 -1.60 18.47 -5.02
CA GLN A 29 -1.40 17.37 -4.08
C GLN A 29 -0.02 17.44 -3.41
N TYR A 30 1.05 17.68 -4.18
CA TYR A 30 2.40 17.83 -3.63
C TYR A 30 2.49 19.00 -2.63
N LEU A 31 1.90 20.15 -2.95
CA LEU A 31 1.85 21.30 -2.04
C LEU A 31 1.01 21.02 -0.78
N PHE A 32 -0.09 20.27 -0.91
CA PHE A 32 -0.91 19.85 0.23
C PHE A 32 -0.14 18.90 1.16
N GLU A 33 0.48 17.83 0.63
CA GLU A 33 1.29 16.92 1.45
C GLU A 33 2.53 17.60 2.03
N GLY A 34 3.14 18.53 1.27
CA GLY A 34 4.23 19.38 1.74
C GLY A 34 3.82 20.27 2.91
N PHE A 35 2.63 20.89 2.86
CA PHE A 35 2.07 21.65 3.97
C PHE A 35 1.87 20.79 5.22
N LEU A 36 1.29 19.59 5.09
CA LEU A 36 1.15 18.65 6.21
C LEU A 36 2.51 18.24 6.80
N SER A 37 3.47 17.93 5.94
CA SER A 37 4.84 17.56 6.34
C SER A 37 5.56 18.71 7.05
N LEU A 38 5.35 19.95 6.63
CA LEU A 38 5.88 21.15 7.30
C LEU A 38 5.27 21.32 8.71
N ARG A 39 3.96 21.09 8.88
CA ARG A 39 3.32 21.09 10.22
C ARG A 39 3.93 20.04 11.12
N GLN A 40 4.06 18.80 10.64
CA GLN A 40 4.72 17.72 11.38
C GLN A 40 6.17 18.09 11.72
N TYR A 41 6.91 18.69 10.80
CA TYR A 41 8.30 19.10 11.06
C TYR A 41 8.43 20.13 12.18
N GLN A 42 7.41 20.97 12.45
CA GLN A 42 7.40 21.83 13.64
C GLN A 42 7.17 21.02 14.93
N VAL A 43 6.30 20.01 14.90
CA VAL A 43 6.12 19.08 16.04
C VAL A 43 7.42 18.32 16.32
N LEU A 44 8.15 17.92 15.28
CA LEU A 44 9.46 17.26 15.39
C LEU A 44 10.60 18.18 15.87
N LYS A 45 10.36 19.48 16.12
CA LYS A 45 11.30 20.39 16.79
C LYS A 45 11.09 20.51 18.30
N LYS A 46 10.00 19.95 18.84
CA LYS A 46 9.77 19.93 20.30
C LYS A 46 10.93 19.20 20.98
N THR A 47 11.38 19.73 22.11
CA THR A 47 12.55 19.22 22.88
C THR A 47 12.17 18.33 24.05
N LYS A 48 10.87 18.17 24.35
CA LYS A 48 10.37 17.36 25.47
C LYS A 48 9.35 16.33 25.01
N PRO A 49 9.38 15.09 25.55
CA PRO A 49 8.38 14.08 25.26
C PRO A 49 6.96 14.53 25.67
N PRO A 50 5.90 13.98 25.04
CA PRO A 50 4.54 14.15 25.53
C PRO A 50 4.42 13.63 26.97
N LYS A 51 3.60 14.29 27.80
CA LYS A 51 3.39 13.94 29.22
C LYS A 51 3.07 12.45 29.46
N VAL A 52 2.37 11.80 28.53
CA VAL A 52 2.01 10.37 28.58
C VAL A 52 3.24 9.44 28.47
N LEU A 53 4.32 9.92 27.86
CA LEU A 53 5.55 9.16 27.59
C LEU A 53 6.77 9.68 28.39
N GLU A 54 6.63 10.79 29.13
CA GLU A 54 7.71 11.48 29.83
C GLU A 54 8.37 10.62 30.94
N GLN A 55 7.61 9.72 31.54
CA GLN A 55 8.14 8.75 32.54
C GLN A 55 8.64 7.45 31.91
N GLU A 56 8.27 7.16 30.65
CA GLU A 56 8.51 5.89 29.98
C GLU A 56 9.74 5.92 29.07
N ILE A 57 10.06 7.08 28.50
CA ILE A 57 11.09 7.26 27.47
C ILE A 57 12.21 8.17 27.97
N SER A 58 13.47 7.76 27.75
CA SER A 58 14.62 8.60 28.09
C SER A 58 14.71 9.83 27.16
N GLN A 59 15.22 10.95 27.67
CA GLN A 59 15.46 12.15 26.86
C GLN A 59 16.38 11.85 25.67
N GLU A 60 17.41 11.01 25.85
CA GLU A 60 18.32 10.61 24.76
C GLU A 60 17.59 9.84 23.64
N THR A 61 16.73 8.88 24.01
CA THR A 61 15.89 8.13 23.06
C THR A 61 14.92 9.05 22.32
N TYR A 62 14.32 10.00 23.04
CA TYR A 62 13.43 11.01 22.45
C TYR A 62 14.18 11.89 21.45
N ASP A 63 15.35 12.42 21.80
CA ASP A 63 16.16 13.27 20.92
C ASP A 63 16.69 12.51 19.70
N LYS A 64 17.04 11.23 19.86
CA LYS A 64 17.37 10.31 18.75
C LYS A 64 16.18 10.10 17.80
N SER A 65 15.00 9.80 18.34
CA SER A 65 13.75 9.65 17.56
C SER A 65 13.39 10.95 16.82
N GLN A 66 13.50 12.10 17.48
CA GLN A 66 13.25 13.38 16.85
C GLN A 66 14.29 13.72 15.76
N ALA A 67 15.57 13.39 15.97
CA ALA A 67 16.60 13.54 14.94
C ALA A 67 16.33 12.64 13.72
N TYR A 68 15.85 11.41 13.93
CA TYR A 68 15.48 10.46 12.89
C TYR A 68 14.26 10.95 12.09
N GLY A 69 13.17 11.32 12.78
CA GLY A 69 11.97 11.90 12.15
C GLY A 69 12.30 13.14 11.32
N ARG A 70 13.14 14.06 11.83
CA ARG A 70 13.60 15.23 11.07
C ARG A 70 14.47 14.86 9.87
N ALA A 71 15.29 13.80 9.95
CA ALA A 71 16.08 13.32 8.81
C ALA A 71 15.18 12.72 7.72
N LYS A 72 14.19 11.90 8.09
CA LYS A 72 13.16 11.36 7.20
C LYS A 72 12.36 12.46 6.51
N ALA A 73 11.84 13.43 7.28
CA ALA A 73 11.09 14.56 6.73
C ALA A 73 11.89 15.39 5.70
N LYS A 74 13.19 15.64 5.95
CA LYS A 74 14.07 16.32 4.99
C LYS A 74 14.30 15.50 3.73
N PHE A 75 14.54 14.19 3.85
CA PHE A 75 14.72 13.31 2.72
C PHE A 75 13.44 13.19 1.87
N GLN A 76 12.29 12.99 2.52
CA GLN A 76 10.96 12.98 1.87
C GLN A 76 10.70 14.26 1.09
N PHE A 77 11.01 15.42 1.67
CA PHE A 77 10.84 16.71 0.98
C PHE A 77 11.68 16.80 -0.29
N VAL A 78 12.98 16.48 -0.22
CA VAL A 78 13.90 16.53 -1.38
C VAL A 78 13.53 15.48 -2.43
N ASN A 79 13.23 14.24 -2.03
CA ASN A 79 12.79 13.18 -2.94
C ASN A 79 11.45 13.51 -3.60
N GLY A 80 10.55 14.18 -2.87
CA GLY A 80 9.30 14.70 -3.40
C GLY A 80 9.50 15.78 -4.46
N ILE A 81 10.44 16.72 -4.27
CA ILE A 81 10.83 17.69 -5.32
C ILE A 81 11.37 16.95 -6.55
N TRP A 82 12.31 16.02 -6.37
CA TRP A 82 12.89 15.23 -7.46
C TRP A 82 11.81 14.48 -8.26
N GLY A 83 10.88 13.85 -7.55
CA GLY A 83 9.72 13.18 -8.13
C GLY A 83 8.80 14.13 -8.88
N GLN A 84 8.51 15.31 -8.34
CA GLN A 84 7.66 16.31 -8.99
C GLN A 84 8.31 16.88 -10.26
N VAL A 85 9.61 17.18 -10.21
CA VAL A 85 10.40 17.61 -11.38
C VAL A 85 10.39 16.52 -12.45
N THR A 86 10.60 15.26 -12.06
CA THR A 86 10.59 14.11 -12.98
C THR A 86 9.21 13.91 -13.60
N ASN A 87 8.13 13.96 -12.82
CA ASN A 87 6.74 13.84 -13.31
C ASN A 87 6.41 14.97 -14.31
N ILE A 88 6.66 16.23 -13.94
CA ILE A 88 6.43 17.37 -14.82
C ILE A 88 7.25 17.24 -16.11
N ALA A 89 8.53 16.83 -16.03
CA ALA A 89 9.35 16.59 -17.22
C ALA A 89 8.80 15.46 -18.10
N PHE A 90 8.35 14.34 -17.52
CA PHE A 90 7.75 13.23 -18.25
C PHE A 90 6.50 13.65 -19.05
N ILE A 91 5.62 14.45 -18.44
CA ILE A 91 4.40 14.96 -19.08
C ILE A 91 4.73 16.08 -20.08
N HIS A 92 5.56 17.05 -19.70
CA HIS A 92 5.83 18.23 -20.53
C HIS A 92 6.64 17.90 -21.79
N PHE A 93 7.60 16.99 -21.70
CA PHE A 93 8.43 16.58 -22.83
C PHE A 93 7.91 15.36 -23.59
N ASP A 94 6.66 14.93 -23.36
CA ASP A 94 6.03 13.78 -24.03
C ASP A 94 6.92 12.53 -24.03
N VAL A 95 7.37 12.15 -22.83
CA VAL A 95 8.27 11.00 -22.66
C VAL A 95 7.55 9.68 -22.90
N LEU A 96 6.24 9.59 -22.60
CA LEU A 96 5.45 8.38 -22.84
C LEU A 96 5.37 8.00 -24.35
N PRO A 97 5.01 8.90 -25.29
CA PRO A 97 5.12 8.61 -26.74
C PRO A 97 6.54 8.21 -27.19
N LYS A 98 7.58 8.84 -26.63
CA LYS A 98 8.97 8.55 -26.99
C LYS A 98 9.40 7.15 -26.57
N ILE A 99 9.08 6.73 -25.34
CA ILE A 99 9.32 5.37 -24.87
C ILE A 99 8.50 4.38 -25.70
N TRP A 100 7.24 4.71 -26.03
CA TRP A 100 6.39 3.87 -26.88
C TRP A 100 6.98 3.67 -28.29
N SER A 101 7.41 4.73 -28.96
CA SER A 101 8.08 4.62 -30.27
C SER A 101 9.35 3.77 -30.17
N TRP A 102 10.21 4.07 -29.19
CA TRP A 102 11.49 3.38 -29.00
C TRP A 102 11.33 1.88 -28.72
N THR A 103 10.36 1.45 -27.90
CA THR A 103 10.11 0.02 -27.69
C THR A 103 9.49 -0.66 -28.91
N GLY A 104 8.75 0.09 -29.74
CA GLY A 104 8.26 -0.38 -31.04
C GLY A 104 9.41 -0.66 -31.99
N ASP A 105 10.33 0.31 -32.15
CA ASP A 105 11.54 0.16 -32.97
C ASP A 105 12.42 -1.01 -32.49
N LEU A 106 12.55 -1.20 -31.17
CA LEU A 106 13.31 -2.29 -30.57
C LEU A 106 12.67 -3.66 -30.88
N LEU A 107 11.35 -3.78 -30.79
CA LEU A 107 10.65 -5.01 -31.18
C LEU A 107 10.79 -5.28 -32.68
N LEU A 108 10.62 -4.28 -33.54
CA LEU A 108 10.77 -4.45 -35.00
C LEU A 108 12.19 -4.90 -35.41
N ARG A 109 13.22 -4.53 -34.64
CA ARG A 109 14.63 -4.90 -34.93
C ARG A 109 15.04 -6.26 -34.35
N PHE A 110 14.53 -6.63 -33.18
CA PHE A 110 15.07 -7.76 -32.41
C PHE A 110 14.06 -8.85 -32.04
N ALA A 111 12.76 -8.60 -32.15
CA ALA A 111 11.75 -9.60 -31.78
C ALA A 111 11.43 -10.55 -32.95
N PRO A 112 11.39 -11.88 -32.72
CA PRO A 112 10.88 -12.82 -33.71
C PRO A 112 9.46 -12.48 -34.19
N ALA A 113 9.15 -12.75 -35.46
CA ALA A 113 7.88 -12.35 -36.12
C ALA A 113 6.56 -12.78 -35.44
N ARG A 114 6.61 -13.75 -34.51
CA ARG A 114 5.47 -14.14 -33.64
C ARG A 114 5.12 -13.11 -32.55
N PHE A 115 6.03 -12.17 -32.26
CA PHE A 115 5.90 -11.15 -31.22
C PHE A 115 5.47 -9.83 -31.84
N THR A 116 4.26 -9.81 -32.39
CA THR A 116 3.66 -8.67 -33.10
C THR A 116 2.35 -8.24 -32.43
N GLY A 117 1.89 -7.02 -32.72
CA GLY A 117 0.63 -6.47 -32.21
C GLY A 117 0.73 -5.75 -30.85
N GLU A 118 -0.38 -5.11 -30.46
CA GLU A 118 -0.46 -4.20 -29.30
C GLU A 118 -0.07 -4.87 -27.97
N ILE A 119 -0.40 -6.15 -27.79
CA ILE A 119 -0.07 -6.91 -26.56
C ILE A 119 1.44 -6.92 -26.33
N THR A 120 2.19 -7.39 -27.33
CA THR A 120 3.65 -7.50 -27.26
C THR A 120 4.29 -6.14 -27.06
N HIS A 121 3.84 -5.13 -27.82
CA HIS A 121 4.36 -3.77 -27.73
C HIS A 121 4.12 -3.17 -26.34
N SER A 122 2.93 -3.33 -25.80
CA SER A 122 2.58 -2.89 -24.44
C SER A 122 3.40 -3.58 -23.36
N ILE A 123 3.71 -4.87 -23.51
CA ILE A 123 4.59 -5.59 -22.58
C ILE A 123 6.01 -5.03 -22.62
N ALA A 124 6.59 -4.86 -23.81
CA ALA A 124 7.92 -4.27 -23.96
C ALA A 124 7.96 -2.83 -23.42
N PHE A 125 6.93 -2.03 -23.70
CA PHE A 125 6.74 -0.68 -23.18
C PHE A 125 6.69 -0.65 -21.64
N VAL A 126 5.86 -1.48 -21.00
CA VAL A 126 5.75 -1.51 -19.53
C VAL A 126 7.06 -1.96 -18.88
N LEU A 127 7.71 -3.02 -19.38
CA LEU A 127 8.98 -3.49 -18.84
C LEU A 127 10.08 -2.41 -18.97
N ALA A 128 10.17 -1.76 -20.14
CA ALA A 128 11.11 -0.67 -20.36
C ALA A 128 10.84 0.54 -19.46
N PHE A 129 9.58 0.95 -19.34
CA PHE A 129 9.13 2.03 -18.45
C PHE A 129 9.46 1.71 -16.99
N THR A 130 9.23 0.47 -16.53
CA THR A 130 9.62 0.02 -15.18
C THR A 130 11.12 0.10 -14.95
N VAL A 131 11.97 -0.33 -15.90
CA VAL A 131 13.43 -0.22 -15.78
C VAL A 131 13.89 1.24 -15.74
N ILE A 132 13.38 2.09 -16.63
CA ILE A 132 13.70 3.53 -16.66
C ILE A 132 13.34 4.17 -15.31
N HIS A 133 12.15 3.91 -14.79
CA HIS A 133 11.74 4.44 -13.50
C HIS A 133 12.58 3.89 -12.33
N GLN A 134 12.92 2.60 -12.34
CA GLN A 134 13.77 1.99 -11.32
C GLN A 134 15.18 2.62 -11.30
N LEU A 135 15.71 3.02 -12.45
CA LEU A 135 16.98 3.75 -12.54
C LEU A 135 16.87 5.20 -11.99
N LEU A 136 15.74 5.87 -12.23
CA LEU A 136 15.49 7.23 -11.72
C LEU A 136 15.24 7.29 -10.21
N SER A 137 14.72 6.22 -9.60
CA SER A 137 14.53 6.09 -8.15
C SER A 137 15.73 5.51 -7.40
N LEU A 138 16.66 4.84 -8.11
CA LEU A 138 17.84 4.19 -7.51
C LEU A 138 18.69 5.12 -6.63
N PRO A 139 19.01 6.39 -7.01
CA PRO A 139 19.81 7.27 -6.16
C PRO A 139 19.14 7.57 -4.82
N ALA A 140 17.82 7.77 -4.82
CA ALA A 140 17.04 8.00 -3.60
C ALA A 140 16.98 6.74 -2.72
N SER A 141 16.81 5.57 -3.33
CA SER A 141 16.82 4.27 -2.62
C SER A 141 18.19 4.00 -1.96
N VAL A 142 19.29 4.19 -2.70
CA VAL A 142 20.67 4.04 -2.17
C VAL A 142 20.93 5.02 -1.03
N TYR A 143 20.52 6.29 -1.17
CA TYR A 143 20.66 7.28 -0.09
C TYR A 143 19.84 6.89 1.15
N ASN A 144 18.59 6.46 0.97
CA ASN A 144 17.76 6.04 2.10
C ASN A 144 18.41 4.88 2.86
N THR A 145 18.80 3.81 2.17
CA THR A 145 19.36 2.61 2.83
C THR A 145 20.76 2.88 3.43
N PHE A 146 21.70 3.38 2.63
CA PHE A 146 23.13 3.42 3.02
C PHE A 146 23.60 4.75 3.62
N VAL A 147 22.73 5.77 3.71
CA VAL A 147 23.06 7.06 4.36
C VAL A 147 22.05 7.42 5.44
N LEU A 148 20.74 7.31 5.17
CA LEU A 148 19.73 7.64 6.16
C LEU A 148 19.59 6.54 7.21
N GLU A 149 19.22 5.32 6.82
CA GLU A 149 18.97 4.23 7.78
C GLU A 149 20.27 3.73 8.44
N GLU A 150 21.40 3.73 7.72
CA GLU A 150 22.73 3.46 8.28
C GLU A 150 23.10 4.43 9.42
N LYS A 151 22.85 5.74 9.25
CA LYS A 151 23.17 6.78 10.25
C LYS A 151 22.46 6.56 11.60
N PHE A 152 21.32 5.89 11.60
CA PHE A 152 20.56 5.57 12.81
C PHE A 152 20.67 4.09 13.22
N GLY A 153 21.59 3.33 12.61
CA GLY A 153 21.87 1.92 12.94
C GLY A 153 20.82 0.91 12.43
N PHE A 154 19.83 1.37 11.66
CA PHE A 154 18.72 0.54 11.17
C PHE A 154 19.08 -0.31 9.97
N ASN A 155 19.98 0.16 9.10
CA ASN A 155 20.42 -0.65 7.96
C ASN A 155 21.28 -1.82 8.45
N LYS A 156 20.96 -3.03 7.98
CA LYS A 156 21.80 -4.23 8.11
C LYS A 156 22.14 -4.86 6.74
N GLN A 157 21.64 -4.29 5.64
CA GLN A 157 21.89 -4.77 4.29
C GLN A 157 23.32 -4.46 3.86
N THR A 158 23.97 -5.42 3.21
CA THR A 158 25.19 -5.18 2.43
C THR A 158 24.85 -4.66 1.03
N PRO A 159 25.75 -3.93 0.35
CA PRO A 159 25.56 -3.54 -1.05
C PRO A 159 25.28 -4.72 -1.98
N GLN A 160 25.92 -5.87 -1.73
CA GLN A 160 25.67 -7.11 -2.48
C GLN A 160 24.24 -7.64 -2.28
N LEU A 161 23.74 -7.66 -1.04
CA LEU A 161 22.36 -8.07 -0.75
C LEU A 161 21.36 -7.11 -1.41
N PHE A 162 21.58 -5.80 -1.30
CA PHE A 162 20.73 -4.77 -1.91
C PHE A 162 20.64 -4.94 -3.44
N VAL A 163 21.77 -5.12 -4.13
CA VAL A 163 21.80 -5.34 -5.58
C VAL A 163 21.15 -6.69 -5.95
N THR A 164 21.37 -7.73 -5.13
CA THR A 164 20.76 -9.04 -5.35
C THR A 164 19.23 -8.98 -5.21
N ASP A 165 18.72 -8.28 -4.20
CA ASP A 165 17.29 -8.09 -4.00
C ASP A 165 16.66 -7.24 -5.11
N LEU A 166 17.37 -6.20 -5.61
CA LEU A 166 16.94 -5.41 -6.77
C LEU A 166 16.85 -6.26 -8.04
N ILE A 167 17.87 -7.09 -8.33
CA ILE A 167 17.88 -7.99 -9.49
C ILE A 167 16.78 -9.07 -9.36
N LYS A 168 16.59 -9.66 -8.17
CA LYS A 168 15.50 -10.61 -7.90
C LYS A 168 14.12 -9.98 -8.10
N SER A 169 13.94 -8.76 -7.63
CA SER A 169 12.67 -8.02 -7.75
C SER A 169 12.37 -7.72 -9.22
N LEU A 170 13.36 -7.22 -9.98
CA LEU A 170 13.22 -7.02 -11.42
C LEU A 170 12.94 -8.34 -12.16
N GLY A 171 13.66 -9.41 -11.85
CA GLY A 171 13.42 -10.74 -12.43
C GLY A 171 12.00 -11.25 -12.17
N LEU A 172 11.49 -11.08 -10.95
CA LEU A 172 10.12 -11.42 -10.59
C LEU A 172 9.09 -10.57 -11.38
N THR A 173 9.32 -9.26 -11.52
CA THR A 173 8.49 -8.40 -12.37
C THR A 173 8.51 -8.86 -13.83
N PHE A 174 9.69 -9.19 -14.38
CA PHE A 174 9.83 -9.68 -15.76
C PHE A 174 9.21 -11.06 -15.99
N VAL A 175 9.03 -11.88 -14.95
CA VAL A 175 8.33 -13.18 -15.04
C VAL A 175 6.83 -13.04 -14.83
N LEU A 176 6.38 -12.24 -13.85
CA LEU A 176 4.96 -12.13 -13.51
C LEU A 176 4.22 -11.10 -14.34
N THR A 177 4.79 -9.93 -14.60
CA THR A 177 4.10 -8.86 -15.33
C THR A 177 3.75 -9.26 -16.76
N PRO A 178 4.61 -9.89 -17.59
CA PRO A 178 4.22 -10.25 -18.96
C PRO A 178 3.04 -11.20 -19.10
N PRO A 179 2.90 -12.34 -18.40
CA PRO A 179 1.70 -13.17 -18.50
C PRO A 179 0.47 -12.51 -17.86
N ILE A 180 0.66 -11.71 -16.81
CA ILE A 180 -0.43 -10.94 -16.17
C ILE A 180 -0.87 -9.77 -17.04
N LEU A 181 0.04 -9.18 -17.85
CA LEU A 181 -0.19 -8.08 -18.78
C LEU A 181 -0.55 -8.57 -20.20
N ALA A 182 -0.19 -9.79 -20.55
CA ALA A 182 -0.77 -10.50 -21.68
C ALA A 182 -2.18 -10.95 -21.31
N ALA A 183 -2.40 -11.43 -20.08
CA ALA A 183 -3.73 -11.60 -19.52
C ALA A 183 -4.42 -10.26 -19.23
N PHE A 184 -3.64 -9.15 -19.11
CA PHE A 184 -4.11 -7.77 -19.31
C PHE A 184 -4.70 -7.79 -20.66
N LEU A 185 -3.89 -7.54 -21.66
CA LEU A 185 -4.25 -7.47 -23.04
C LEU A 185 -4.75 -8.82 -23.62
N ALA A 186 -5.43 -9.67 -22.81
CA ALA A 186 -6.36 -10.78 -23.11
C ALA A 186 -7.83 -10.67 -22.56
N ILE A 187 -8.27 -9.63 -21.80
CA ILE A 187 -9.74 -9.44 -21.47
C ILE A 187 -10.53 -8.24 -22.13
N ILE A 188 -10.09 -6.97 -22.11
CA ILE A 188 -10.80 -5.76 -22.64
C ILE A 188 -11.33 -5.81 -24.08
N GLN A 189 -10.55 -5.57 -25.14
CA GLN A 189 -11.04 -5.42 -26.53
C GLN A 189 -11.64 -6.77 -27.09
N LYS A 190 -11.75 -7.85 -26.28
CA LYS A 190 -12.50 -9.12 -26.49
C LYS A 190 -13.91 -9.04 -25.92
N THR A 191 -14.01 -8.50 -24.72
CA THR A 191 -15.28 -8.35 -24.01
C THR A 191 -15.95 -7.01 -24.30
N GLY A 192 -15.25 -6.10 -25.00
CA GLY A 192 -15.78 -4.81 -25.44
C GLY A 192 -16.29 -4.02 -24.25
N ASP A 193 -17.46 -3.38 -24.40
CA ASP A 193 -18.08 -2.55 -23.36
C ASP A 193 -18.34 -3.29 -22.03
N GLN A 194 -18.30 -4.62 -21.98
CA GLN A 194 -18.49 -5.40 -20.74
C GLN A 194 -17.19 -5.71 -19.98
N PHE A 195 -16.05 -5.19 -20.44
CA PHE A 195 -14.74 -5.58 -19.90
C PHE A 195 -14.60 -5.45 -18.40
N PHE A 196 -15.18 -4.41 -17.80
CA PHE A 196 -15.00 -4.08 -16.39
C PHE A 196 -15.47 -5.21 -15.47
N TYR A 197 -16.49 -5.97 -15.88
CA TYR A 197 -16.99 -7.12 -15.13
C TYR A 197 -16.00 -8.29 -15.19
N TYR A 198 -15.59 -8.68 -16.40
CA TYR A 198 -14.61 -9.76 -16.59
C TYR A 198 -13.26 -9.41 -15.95
N LEU A 199 -12.92 -8.11 -15.88
CA LEU A 199 -11.73 -7.61 -15.22
C LEU A 199 -11.77 -7.59 -13.73
N TRP A 200 -12.90 -7.20 -13.17
CA TRP A 200 -13.09 -7.35 -11.74
C TRP A 200 -13.02 -8.84 -11.36
N MET A 201 -13.61 -9.75 -12.14
CA MET A 201 -13.53 -11.20 -11.89
C MET A 201 -12.12 -11.78 -12.03
N PHE A 202 -11.37 -11.45 -13.09
CA PHE A 202 -9.97 -11.86 -13.23
C PHE A 202 -9.09 -11.23 -12.16
N GLY A 203 -9.31 -9.94 -11.86
CA GLY A 203 -8.68 -9.18 -10.79
C GLY A 203 -8.82 -9.90 -9.44
N ALA A 204 -10.05 -10.20 -9.04
CA ALA A 204 -10.37 -10.92 -7.81
C ALA A 204 -9.74 -12.32 -7.77
N GLY A 205 -9.82 -13.07 -8.89
CA GLY A 205 -9.27 -14.42 -8.99
C GLY A 205 -7.75 -14.45 -8.84
N LEU A 206 -7.04 -13.64 -9.61
CA LEU A 206 -5.57 -13.55 -9.54
C LEU A 206 -5.12 -12.89 -8.23
N GLN A 207 -5.89 -11.97 -7.63
CA GLN A 207 -5.65 -11.49 -6.28
C GLN A 207 -5.66 -12.66 -5.28
N VAL A 208 -6.74 -13.48 -5.24
CA VAL A 208 -6.85 -14.67 -4.37
C VAL A 208 -5.68 -15.66 -4.56
N VAL A 209 -5.29 -15.90 -5.82
CA VAL A 209 -4.12 -16.72 -6.16
C VAL A 209 -2.85 -16.12 -5.56
N MET A 210 -2.61 -14.83 -5.74
CA MET A 210 -1.41 -14.15 -5.25
C MET A 210 -1.34 -14.05 -3.72
N ILE A 211 -2.47 -13.99 -2.98
CA ILE A 211 -2.46 -14.12 -1.50
C ILE A 211 -1.79 -15.44 -1.07
N THR A 212 -2.00 -16.48 -1.86
CA THR A 212 -1.54 -17.84 -1.58
C THR A 212 -0.10 -18.04 -2.06
N ILE A 213 0.21 -17.60 -3.30
CA ILE A 213 1.54 -17.77 -3.91
C ILE A 213 2.59 -16.87 -3.23
N TRP A 214 2.25 -15.64 -2.83
CA TRP A 214 3.22 -14.68 -2.30
C TRP A 214 4.03 -15.20 -1.11
N PRO A 215 3.42 -15.65 0.01
CA PRO A 215 4.19 -16.12 1.16
C PRO A 215 4.83 -17.50 0.95
N ILE A 216 4.34 -18.32 0.02
CA ILE A 216 4.80 -19.69 -0.21
C ILE A 216 5.97 -19.74 -1.22
N VAL A 217 5.92 -18.93 -2.27
CA VAL A 217 6.87 -18.99 -3.40
C VAL A 217 7.73 -17.75 -3.49
N ILE A 218 7.15 -16.55 -3.33
CA ILE A 218 7.87 -15.30 -3.57
C ILE A 218 8.71 -14.91 -2.35
N MET A 219 8.11 -14.94 -1.16
CA MET A 219 8.77 -14.54 0.08
C MET A 219 10.03 -15.33 0.43
N PRO A 220 10.08 -16.68 0.23
CA PRO A 220 11.30 -17.47 0.45
C PRO A 220 12.48 -17.12 -0.48
N LEU A 221 12.26 -16.43 -1.61
CA LEU A 221 13.34 -15.97 -2.49
C LEU A 221 14.16 -14.83 -1.85
N PHE A 222 13.57 -14.11 -0.89
CA PHE A 222 14.17 -12.95 -0.23
C PHE A 222 14.59 -13.28 1.21
N ASN A 223 13.70 -13.92 1.97
CA ASN A 223 13.84 -14.17 3.41
C ASN A 223 13.79 -15.67 3.70
N LYS A 224 14.59 -16.14 4.66
CA LYS A 224 14.48 -17.48 5.21
C LYS A 224 13.29 -17.53 6.18
N LEU A 225 12.43 -18.53 6.01
CA LEU A 225 11.37 -18.86 6.95
C LEU A 225 11.76 -20.17 7.65
N THR A 226 11.92 -20.13 8.97
CA THR A 226 12.22 -21.31 9.79
C THR A 226 11.07 -21.58 10.74
N PRO A 227 10.66 -22.85 10.99
CA PRO A 227 9.67 -23.16 12.02
C PRO A 227 10.10 -22.60 13.38
N LEU A 228 9.14 -22.07 14.15
CA LEU A 228 9.39 -21.59 15.50
C LEU A 228 9.78 -22.77 16.42
N GLU A 229 10.90 -22.60 17.11
CA GLU A 229 11.46 -23.60 18.02
C GLU A 229 10.51 -23.93 19.19
N PRO A 230 10.54 -25.16 19.73
CA PRO A 230 9.77 -25.52 20.92
C PRO A 230 10.21 -24.67 22.13
N GLY A 231 9.25 -24.02 22.79
CA GLY A 231 9.53 -23.19 23.96
C GLY A 231 8.31 -22.42 24.44
N LYS A 232 8.49 -21.62 25.51
CA LYS A 232 7.40 -20.87 26.16
C LYS A 232 6.59 -20.01 25.18
N LEU A 233 7.25 -19.35 24.22
CA LEU A 233 6.60 -18.54 23.20
C LEU A 233 5.69 -19.38 22.30
N LYS A 234 6.19 -20.50 21.76
CA LYS A 234 5.42 -21.40 20.91
C LYS A 234 4.16 -21.89 21.62
N THR A 235 4.30 -22.39 22.85
CA THR A 235 3.18 -22.87 23.67
C THR A 235 2.17 -21.75 23.98
N GLY A 236 2.63 -20.53 24.29
CA GLY A 236 1.76 -19.38 24.54
C GLY A 236 0.92 -18.99 23.31
N VAL A 237 1.54 -18.96 22.13
CA VAL A 237 0.86 -18.64 20.86
C VAL A 237 -0.11 -19.75 20.45
N GLU A 238 0.27 -21.02 20.60
CA GLU A 238 -0.62 -22.17 20.34
C GLU A 238 -1.84 -22.17 21.28
N ALA A 239 -1.65 -21.88 22.57
CA ALA A 239 -2.73 -21.75 23.54
C ALA A 239 -3.68 -20.58 23.21
N LEU A 240 -3.14 -19.43 22.80
CA LEU A 240 -3.93 -18.27 22.37
C LEU A 240 -4.73 -18.58 21.09
N ALA A 241 -4.10 -19.21 20.10
CA ALA A 241 -4.75 -19.65 18.87
C ALA A 241 -5.90 -20.64 19.17
N ALA A 242 -5.68 -21.61 20.05
CA ALA A 242 -6.69 -22.57 20.50
C ALA A 242 -7.86 -21.89 21.23
N LYS A 243 -7.58 -20.97 22.17
CA LYS A 243 -8.58 -20.16 22.90
C LYS A 243 -9.51 -19.41 21.93
N LEU A 244 -8.94 -18.84 20.86
CA LEU A 244 -9.70 -18.12 19.84
C LEU A 244 -10.33 -19.04 18.78
N LYS A 245 -9.89 -20.30 18.69
CA LYS A 245 -10.13 -21.24 17.57
C LYS A 245 -9.68 -20.65 16.24
N PHE A 246 -8.51 -20.01 16.26
CA PHE A 246 -7.78 -19.64 15.06
C PHE A 246 -7.25 -20.92 14.39
N PRO A 247 -7.41 -21.09 13.06
CA PRO A 247 -6.99 -22.30 12.35
C PRO A 247 -5.47 -22.26 12.08
N LEU A 248 -4.69 -22.29 13.16
CA LEU A 248 -3.23 -22.34 13.12
C LEU A 248 -2.77 -23.65 12.48
N ASN A 249 -1.90 -23.55 11.48
CA ASN A 249 -1.21 -24.67 10.86
C ASN A 249 0.24 -24.72 11.34
N GLU A 250 1.02 -23.66 11.12
CA GLU A 250 2.43 -23.56 11.55
C GLU A 250 2.79 -22.15 12.03
N LEU A 251 3.85 -22.07 12.84
CA LEU A 251 4.48 -20.85 13.33
C LEU A 251 5.89 -20.74 12.71
N TYR A 252 6.21 -19.60 12.12
CA TYR A 252 7.52 -19.32 11.52
C TYR A 252 8.21 -18.11 12.16
N VAL A 253 9.54 -18.15 12.16
CA VAL A 253 10.42 -17.01 12.32
C VAL A 253 10.93 -16.59 10.94
N ILE A 254 11.02 -15.28 10.69
CA ILE A 254 11.61 -14.70 9.48
C ILE A 254 12.90 -13.95 9.81
N ASP A 255 13.92 -14.08 8.95
CA ASP A 255 15.24 -13.43 9.09
C ASP A 255 15.23 -11.91 8.77
N GLY A 256 14.36 -11.16 9.46
CA GLY A 256 14.21 -9.71 9.27
C GLY A 256 15.48 -8.91 9.58
N SER A 257 16.23 -9.35 10.60
CA SER A 257 17.51 -8.79 11.04
C SER A 257 18.53 -8.64 9.90
N LYS A 258 18.50 -9.54 8.91
CA LYS A 258 19.34 -9.53 7.70
C LYS A 258 19.22 -8.24 6.89
N ARG A 259 18.10 -7.53 7.03
CA ARG A 259 17.80 -6.30 6.29
C ARG A 259 17.69 -5.08 7.19
N SER A 260 17.04 -5.23 8.35
CA SER A 260 16.83 -4.10 9.25
C SER A 260 16.68 -4.53 10.70
N ALA A 261 17.02 -3.63 11.62
CA ALA A 261 16.81 -3.82 13.06
C ALA A 261 15.35 -3.65 13.51
N HIS A 262 14.42 -3.37 12.58
CA HIS A 262 12.99 -3.18 12.82
C HIS A 262 12.23 -4.48 13.16
N SER A 263 11.27 -4.37 14.07
CA SER A 263 10.55 -5.52 14.69
C SER A 263 9.09 -5.62 14.25
N ASN A 264 8.61 -6.84 13.99
CA ASN A 264 7.30 -7.09 13.37
C ASN A 264 6.74 -8.53 13.59
N ALA A 265 5.43 -8.73 13.42
CA ALA A 265 4.76 -10.02 13.24
C ALA A 265 3.55 -9.88 12.31
N TYR A 266 3.09 -10.96 11.68
CA TYR A 266 1.83 -10.98 10.91
C TYR A 266 1.36 -12.43 10.70
N PHE A 267 0.16 -12.64 10.16
CA PHE A 267 -0.34 -13.97 9.78
C PHE A 267 -0.71 -14.03 8.30
N PHE A 268 -0.60 -15.20 7.66
CA PHE A 268 -0.98 -15.41 6.25
C PHE A 268 -1.76 -16.73 6.04
N GLY A 269 -2.28 -16.92 4.83
CA GLY A 269 -2.86 -18.20 4.39
C GLY A 269 -4.39 -18.20 4.27
N MET A 270 -4.92 -19.31 3.76
CA MET A 270 -6.35 -19.46 3.46
C MET A 270 -7.23 -19.43 4.72
N PRO A 271 -8.56 -19.16 4.61
CA PRO A 271 -9.45 -19.14 5.77
C PRO A 271 -9.45 -20.40 6.65
N TRP A 272 -9.07 -21.56 6.09
CA TRP A 272 -9.06 -22.87 6.77
C TRP A 272 -7.68 -23.34 7.26
N LYS A 273 -6.58 -22.72 6.82
CA LYS A 273 -5.20 -23.03 7.23
C LYS A 273 -4.38 -21.74 7.24
N LYS A 274 -3.91 -21.32 8.41
CA LYS A 274 -3.17 -20.07 8.60
C LYS A 274 -1.83 -20.28 9.27
N HIS A 275 -0.87 -19.46 8.87
CA HIS A 275 0.48 -19.44 9.41
C HIS A 275 0.70 -18.10 10.10
N ILE A 276 1.46 -18.07 11.20
CA ILE A 276 1.91 -16.82 11.82
C ILE A 276 3.42 -16.71 11.59
N VAL A 277 3.87 -15.52 11.23
CA VAL A 277 5.28 -15.18 11.03
C VAL A 277 5.65 -14.10 12.03
N ILE A 278 6.72 -14.35 12.79
CA ILE A 278 7.27 -13.43 13.79
C ILE A 278 8.68 -13.07 13.33
N TYR A 279 9.08 -11.80 13.41
CA TYR A 279 10.45 -11.40 13.07
C TYR A 279 11.39 -11.83 14.20
N ASP A 280 12.58 -12.30 13.83
CA ASP A 280 13.71 -12.52 14.73
C ASP A 280 13.93 -11.32 15.68
N THR A 281 14.02 -10.11 15.13
CA THR A 281 14.17 -8.84 15.88
C THR A 281 13.06 -8.56 16.90
N LEU A 282 11.85 -9.11 16.71
CA LEU A 282 10.76 -8.98 17.69
C LEU A 282 10.96 -9.97 18.86
N ILE A 283 11.41 -11.19 18.56
CA ILE A 283 11.67 -12.25 19.56
C ILE A 283 12.90 -11.91 20.41
N GLU A 284 13.95 -11.39 19.79
CA GLU A 284 15.20 -11.01 20.47
C GLU A 284 15.02 -9.85 21.46
N LYS A 285 14.10 -8.92 21.17
CA LYS A 285 13.99 -7.63 21.87
C LYS A 285 12.73 -7.47 22.74
N SER A 286 11.93 -8.53 22.88
CA SER A 286 10.68 -8.51 23.65
C SER A 286 10.52 -9.77 24.49
N GLU A 287 9.85 -9.65 25.64
CA GLU A 287 9.54 -10.81 26.47
C GLU A 287 8.44 -11.68 25.82
N THR A 288 8.42 -12.96 26.18
CA THR A 288 7.43 -13.91 25.63
C THR A 288 5.98 -13.43 25.78
N GLN A 289 5.62 -12.83 26.92
CA GLN A 289 4.25 -12.33 27.15
C GLN A 289 3.93 -11.11 26.28
N GLU A 290 4.91 -10.24 26.02
CA GLU A 290 4.77 -9.07 25.15
C GLU A 290 4.52 -9.50 23.70
N VAL A 291 5.26 -10.50 23.19
CA VAL A 291 5.03 -11.06 21.85
C VAL A 291 3.65 -11.74 21.76
N VAL A 292 3.22 -12.45 22.81
CA VAL A 292 1.87 -13.04 22.87
C VAL A 292 0.78 -11.95 22.90
N ALA A 293 1.01 -10.82 23.57
CA ALA A 293 0.09 -9.68 23.60
C ALA A 293 -0.03 -8.98 22.23
N VAL A 294 1.10 -8.78 21.53
CA VAL A 294 1.11 -8.30 20.13
C VAL A 294 0.31 -9.26 19.23
N LEU A 295 0.49 -10.57 19.40
CA LEU A 295 -0.27 -11.57 18.64
C LEU A 295 -1.76 -11.64 19.05
N ALA A 296 -2.13 -11.25 20.27
CA ALA A 296 -3.53 -11.11 20.66
C ALA A 296 -4.22 -9.94 19.93
N HIS A 297 -3.51 -8.82 19.73
CA HIS A 297 -3.94 -7.72 18.87
C HIS A 297 -4.11 -8.18 17.41
N GLU A 298 -3.11 -8.87 16.83
CA GLU A 298 -3.20 -9.41 15.45
C GLU A 298 -4.37 -10.37 15.24
N LEU A 299 -4.55 -11.30 16.18
CA LEU A 299 -5.68 -12.23 16.15
C LEU A 299 -7.02 -11.51 16.39
N GLY A 300 -7.01 -10.30 16.97
CA GLY A 300 -8.15 -9.38 17.01
C GLY A 300 -8.61 -8.92 15.63
N HIS A 301 -7.68 -8.50 14.75
CA HIS A 301 -8.01 -8.13 13.36
C HIS A 301 -8.68 -9.29 12.60
N TRP A 302 -8.20 -10.52 12.78
CA TRP A 302 -8.84 -11.72 12.23
C TRP A 302 -10.21 -12.02 12.87
N SER A 303 -10.29 -11.96 14.20
CA SER A 303 -11.47 -12.30 14.99
C SER A 303 -12.66 -11.39 14.69
N LEU A 304 -12.38 -10.08 14.52
CA LEU A 304 -13.35 -9.06 14.13
C LEU A 304 -13.59 -9.01 12.61
N GLY A 305 -12.71 -9.61 11.82
CA GLY A 305 -12.83 -9.74 10.37
C GLY A 305 -12.44 -8.48 9.60
N HIS A 306 -11.52 -7.67 10.14
CA HIS A 306 -11.04 -6.43 9.52
C HIS A 306 -10.51 -6.68 8.10
N THR A 307 -9.62 -7.66 7.93
CA THR A 307 -9.06 -8.03 6.62
C THR A 307 -10.11 -8.42 5.58
N THR A 308 -11.23 -9.04 6.01
CA THR A 308 -12.33 -9.44 5.12
C THR A 308 -13.25 -8.28 4.77
N ARG A 309 -13.44 -7.31 5.66
CA ARG A 309 -14.12 -6.05 5.34
C ARG A 309 -13.28 -5.23 4.34
N LEU A 310 -11.97 -5.16 4.56
CA LEU A 310 -11.02 -4.50 3.67
C LEU A 310 -10.97 -5.18 2.29
N PHE A 311 -11.00 -6.52 2.21
CA PHE A 311 -11.18 -7.25 0.94
C PHE A 311 -12.47 -6.82 0.22
N GLY A 312 -13.60 -6.74 0.93
CA GLY A 312 -14.87 -6.32 0.32
C GLY A 312 -14.84 -4.88 -0.21
N ILE A 313 -14.19 -3.97 0.52
CA ILE A 313 -13.97 -2.58 0.10
C ILE A 313 -13.04 -2.52 -1.12
N SER A 314 -11.95 -3.30 -1.15
CA SER A 314 -11.04 -3.33 -2.30
C SER A 314 -11.71 -3.91 -3.55
N GLN A 315 -12.58 -4.92 -3.41
CA GLN A 315 -13.36 -5.43 -4.55
C GLN A 315 -14.30 -4.38 -5.13
N PHE A 316 -15.01 -3.63 -4.27
CA PHE A 316 -15.89 -2.54 -4.72
C PHE A 316 -15.09 -1.43 -5.41
N HIS A 317 -13.93 -1.05 -4.84
CA HIS A 317 -13.04 -0.07 -5.44
C HIS A 317 -12.50 -0.54 -6.80
N PHE A 318 -11.99 -1.77 -6.93
CA PHE A 318 -11.53 -2.33 -8.21
C PHE A 318 -12.65 -2.35 -9.27
N PHE A 319 -13.86 -2.79 -8.90
CA PHE A 319 -15.01 -2.76 -9.80
C PHE A 319 -15.33 -1.33 -10.26
N TYR A 320 -15.32 -0.37 -9.34
CA TYR A 320 -15.55 1.04 -9.63
C TYR A 320 -14.48 1.65 -10.55
N ILE A 321 -13.19 1.38 -10.29
CA ILE A 321 -12.06 1.85 -11.10
C ILE A 321 -12.13 1.29 -12.53
N PHE A 322 -12.36 -0.02 -12.72
CA PHE A 322 -12.52 -0.57 -14.06
C PHE A 322 -13.79 -0.07 -14.76
N SER A 323 -14.87 0.18 -14.02
CA SER A 323 -16.09 0.80 -14.56
C SER A 323 -15.83 2.24 -15.03
N LEU A 324 -15.09 3.04 -14.26
CA LEU A 324 -14.67 4.38 -14.66
C LEU A 324 -13.70 4.36 -15.85
N PHE A 325 -12.80 3.37 -15.95
CA PHE A 325 -11.86 3.28 -17.07
C PHE A 325 -12.57 3.23 -18.44
N SER A 326 -13.79 2.68 -18.51
CA SER A 326 -14.62 2.67 -19.72
C SER A 326 -14.92 4.06 -20.29
N VAL A 327 -14.88 5.11 -19.45
CA VAL A 327 -15.06 6.52 -19.82
C VAL A 327 -13.84 7.08 -20.55
N PHE A 328 -12.64 6.57 -20.24
CA PHE A 328 -11.36 7.14 -20.67
C PHE A 328 -10.65 6.32 -21.75
N ILE A 329 -10.87 5.00 -21.79
CA ILE A 329 -10.16 4.07 -22.67
C ILE A 329 -10.18 4.46 -24.17
N ASN A 330 -11.26 5.07 -24.64
CA ASN A 330 -11.44 5.50 -26.03
C ASN A 330 -11.32 7.02 -26.25
N ASN A 331 -11.13 7.82 -25.18
CA ASN A 331 -11.22 9.28 -25.19
C ASN A 331 -10.13 9.91 -26.08
N GLN A 332 -10.49 10.40 -27.28
CA GLN A 332 -9.54 10.94 -28.26
C GLN A 332 -8.73 12.11 -27.69
N SER A 333 -9.39 13.04 -26.99
CA SER A 333 -8.76 14.25 -26.48
C SER A 333 -7.67 13.96 -25.45
N LEU A 334 -7.83 12.93 -24.62
CA LEU A 334 -6.83 12.51 -23.62
C LEU A 334 -5.56 11.98 -24.28
N TYR A 335 -5.67 11.02 -25.21
CA TYR A 335 -4.50 10.50 -25.92
C TYR A 335 -3.80 11.60 -26.75
N ALA A 336 -4.58 12.42 -27.47
CA ALA A 336 -4.05 13.47 -28.32
C ALA A 336 -3.26 14.54 -27.54
N ASP A 337 -3.77 15.00 -26.39
CA ASP A 337 -3.08 15.98 -25.56
C ASP A 337 -1.74 15.43 -25.02
N PHE A 338 -1.63 14.11 -24.83
CA PHE A 338 -0.40 13.38 -24.48
C PHE A 338 0.40 12.85 -25.68
N GLY A 339 0.20 13.41 -26.88
CA GLY A 339 0.99 13.11 -28.08
C GLY A 339 0.62 11.81 -28.82
N PHE A 340 -0.30 11.01 -28.28
CA PHE A 340 -0.82 9.78 -28.90
C PHE A 340 -1.93 10.10 -29.91
N ASN A 341 -1.55 10.72 -31.03
CA ASN A 341 -2.50 11.17 -32.05
C ASN A 341 -2.96 10.05 -33.01
N ALA A 342 -2.05 9.15 -33.39
CA ALA A 342 -2.30 8.11 -34.40
C ALA A 342 -2.76 6.76 -33.84
N VAL A 343 -2.47 6.47 -32.57
CA VAL A 343 -2.74 5.19 -31.90
C VAL A 343 -3.26 5.42 -30.49
N LYS A 344 -4.06 4.50 -29.96
CA LYS A 344 -4.60 4.53 -28.58
C LYS A 344 -4.27 3.23 -27.84
N PRO A 345 -3.00 3.01 -27.42
CA PRO A 345 -2.66 1.78 -26.73
C PRO A 345 -3.34 1.75 -25.37
N ILE A 346 -4.06 0.68 -25.05
CA ILE A 346 -4.89 0.62 -23.84
C ILE A 346 -4.07 0.78 -22.58
N ILE A 347 -2.84 0.26 -22.57
CA ILE A 347 -1.94 0.40 -21.43
C ILE A 347 -1.57 1.87 -21.17
N VAL A 348 -1.40 2.67 -22.22
CA VAL A 348 -1.17 4.12 -22.12
C VAL A 348 -2.43 4.81 -21.61
N GLY A 349 -3.59 4.47 -22.16
CA GLY A 349 -4.87 4.98 -21.66
C GLY A 349 -5.10 4.68 -20.19
N PHE A 350 -4.70 3.50 -19.70
CA PHE A 350 -4.79 3.11 -18.30
C PHE A 350 -3.84 3.92 -17.39
N ILE A 351 -2.62 4.18 -17.84
CA ILE A 351 -1.66 5.05 -17.13
C ILE A 351 -2.22 6.48 -17.02
N LEU A 352 -2.63 7.07 -18.15
CA LEU A 352 -3.20 8.43 -18.18
C LEU A 352 -4.50 8.53 -17.36
N PHE A 353 -5.32 7.48 -17.36
CA PHE A 353 -6.50 7.39 -16.51
C PHE A 353 -6.15 7.36 -15.01
N SER A 354 -5.10 6.64 -14.61
CA SER A 354 -4.61 6.66 -13.23
C SER A 354 -4.21 8.08 -12.80
N ASP A 355 -3.56 8.83 -13.68
CA ASP A 355 -3.14 10.21 -13.42
C ASP A 355 -4.35 11.16 -13.26
N VAL A 356 -5.41 10.95 -14.05
CA VAL A 356 -6.67 11.72 -13.93
C VAL A 356 -7.36 11.46 -12.58
N LEU A 357 -7.23 10.26 -12.01
CA LEU A 357 -7.87 9.90 -10.75
C LEU A 357 -7.10 10.31 -9.48
N ALA A 358 -5.86 10.78 -9.58
CA ALA A 358 -5.05 11.16 -8.42
C ALA A 358 -5.76 12.07 -7.36
N PRO A 359 -6.60 13.08 -7.74
CA PRO A 359 -7.37 13.86 -6.76
C PRO A 359 -8.37 13.03 -5.94
N MET A 360 -8.93 11.97 -6.53
CA MET A 360 -9.88 11.08 -5.86
C MET A 360 -9.17 10.22 -4.81
N ASP A 361 -7.95 9.78 -5.12
CA ASP A 361 -7.14 8.95 -4.23
C ASP A 361 -6.79 9.66 -2.91
N VAL A 362 -6.66 11.00 -2.92
CA VAL A 362 -6.49 11.81 -1.70
C VAL A 362 -7.65 11.58 -0.71
N PHE A 363 -8.89 11.57 -1.19
CA PHE A 363 -10.07 11.33 -0.34
C PHE A 363 -10.22 9.87 0.06
N ILE A 364 -9.92 8.93 -0.85
CA ILE A 364 -9.95 7.49 -0.57
C ILE A 364 -8.92 7.14 0.51
N LYS A 365 -7.67 7.63 0.37
CA LYS A 365 -6.57 7.49 1.35
C LYS A 365 -6.98 7.99 2.73
N LEU A 366 -7.54 9.19 2.82
CA LEU A 366 -8.04 9.74 4.09
C LEU A 366 -9.11 8.84 4.72
N GLY A 367 -10.12 8.42 3.95
CA GLY A 367 -11.17 7.52 4.42
C GLY A 367 -10.66 6.15 4.87
N MET A 368 -9.70 5.58 4.15
CA MET A 368 -9.06 4.30 4.48
C MET A 368 -8.20 4.40 5.74
N ASN A 369 -7.44 5.48 5.93
CA ASN A 369 -6.64 5.70 7.14
C ASN A 369 -7.53 5.92 8.38
N ILE A 370 -8.63 6.66 8.26
CA ILE A 370 -9.64 6.78 9.35
C ILE A 370 -10.23 5.40 9.70
N LEU A 371 -10.53 4.57 8.70
CA LEU A 371 -11.06 3.22 8.92
C LEU A 371 -10.01 2.30 9.57
N SER A 372 -8.75 2.39 9.14
CA SER A 372 -7.62 1.63 9.69
C SER A 372 -7.40 1.97 11.16
N ARG A 373 -7.29 3.26 11.50
CA ARG A 373 -7.15 3.74 12.90
C ARG A 373 -8.28 3.23 13.80
N ARG A 374 -9.52 3.15 13.28
CA ARG A 374 -10.65 2.57 14.00
C ARG A 374 -10.52 1.06 14.23
N TYR A 375 -9.92 0.33 13.29
CA TYR A 375 -9.67 -1.11 13.43
C TYR A 375 -8.54 -1.41 14.42
N GLU A 376 -7.50 -0.58 14.47
CA GLU A 376 -6.44 -0.65 15.49
C GLU A 376 -7.00 -0.56 16.91
N PHE A 377 -7.82 0.46 17.23
CA PHE A 377 -8.48 0.56 18.55
C PHE A 377 -9.40 -0.63 18.86
N GLN A 378 -10.03 -1.24 17.85
CA GLN A 378 -10.86 -2.43 18.04
C GLN A 378 -10.03 -3.70 18.32
N ALA A 379 -8.83 -3.79 17.75
CA ALA A 379 -7.88 -4.86 18.03
C ALA A 379 -7.19 -4.69 19.40
N ASP A 380 -6.87 -3.46 19.79
CA ASP A 380 -6.39 -3.12 21.14
C ASP A 380 -7.41 -3.50 22.21
N ALA A 381 -8.67 -3.07 22.06
CA ALA A 381 -9.75 -3.44 22.97
C ALA A 381 -9.97 -4.96 23.04
N PHE A 382 -9.83 -5.67 21.91
CA PHE A 382 -9.92 -7.13 21.88
C PHE A 382 -8.78 -7.82 22.63
N ALA A 383 -7.56 -7.27 22.61
CA ALA A 383 -6.44 -7.77 23.42
C ALA A 383 -6.64 -7.47 24.92
N CYS A 384 -7.21 -6.30 25.27
CA CYS A 384 -7.63 -5.98 26.63
C CYS A 384 -8.66 -6.99 27.17
N ASP A 385 -9.71 -7.27 26.40
CA ASP A 385 -10.76 -8.26 26.74
C ASP A 385 -10.20 -9.68 26.98
N LEU A 386 -9.02 -9.98 26.45
CA LEU A 386 -8.32 -11.25 26.65
C LEU A 386 -7.40 -11.28 27.88
N GLY A 387 -7.14 -10.13 28.50
CA GLY A 387 -6.29 -9.94 29.68
C GLY A 387 -4.92 -9.30 29.42
N TYR A 388 -4.61 -8.88 28.18
CA TYR A 388 -3.26 -8.48 27.77
C TYR A 388 -2.98 -6.97 27.79
N SER A 389 -3.81 -6.13 28.43
CA SER A 389 -3.66 -4.66 28.34
C SER A 389 -2.27 -4.16 28.73
N ALA A 390 -1.74 -4.60 29.88
CA ALA A 390 -0.45 -4.15 30.39
C ALA A 390 0.73 -4.62 29.52
N ASP A 391 0.72 -5.88 29.07
CA ASP A 391 1.77 -6.45 28.23
C ASP A 391 1.73 -5.85 26.82
N LEU A 392 0.53 -5.56 26.29
CA LEU A 392 0.38 -4.84 25.03
C LEU A 392 0.90 -3.40 25.15
N ALA A 393 0.54 -2.65 26.19
CA ALA A 393 1.05 -1.30 26.43
C ALA A 393 2.60 -1.25 26.48
N LYS A 394 3.22 -2.15 27.25
CA LYS A 394 4.69 -2.30 27.30
C LYS A 394 5.28 -2.64 25.93
N SER A 395 4.68 -3.59 25.22
CA SER A 395 5.14 -4.00 23.88
C SER A 395 5.10 -2.84 22.88
N LEU A 396 4.05 -2.00 22.91
CA LEU A 396 3.91 -0.82 22.05
C LEU A 396 4.95 0.26 22.39
N ILE A 397 5.24 0.50 23.67
CA ILE A 397 6.32 1.41 24.10
C ILE A 397 7.69 0.89 23.66
N LYS A 398 7.98 -0.41 23.86
CA LYS A 398 9.25 -1.04 23.42
C LYS A 398 9.41 -0.96 21.90
N LEU A 399 8.38 -1.32 21.12
CA LEU A 399 8.38 -1.22 19.65
C LEU A 399 8.61 0.21 19.16
N GLN A 400 7.96 1.19 19.79
CA GLN A 400 8.12 2.61 19.46
C GLN A 400 9.55 3.09 19.71
N ILE A 401 10.15 2.71 20.84
CA ILE A 401 11.54 3.03 21.17
C ILE A 401 12.51 2.36 20.18
N GLN A 402 12.36 1.05 19.97
CA GLN A 402 13.25 0.25 19.12
C GLN A 402 13.24 0.71 17.66
N ASN A 403 12.09 1.15 17.14
CA ASN A 403 11.96 1.68 15.78
C ASN A 403 12.27 3.19 15.68
N LEU A 404 12.66 3.86 16.78
CA LEU A 404 12.81 5.33 16.90
C LEU A 404 11.59 6.11 16.36
N SER A 405 10.42 5.50 16.46
CA SER A 405 9.14 5.94 15.92
C SER A 405 8.71 7.30 16.45
N THR A 406 8.13 8.14 15.58
CA THR A 406 7.60 9.48 15.89
C THR A 406 6.71 9.51 17.14
N MET A 407 7.20 10.13 18.21
CA MET A 407 6.56 10.13 19.54
C MET A 407 5.36 11.08 19.67
N ASP A 408 5.24 12.08 18.79
CA ASP A 408 4.16 13.07 18.77
C ASP A 408 3.90 13.55 17.34
N ALA A 409 2.66 13.88 17.01
CA ALA A 409 2.28 14.27 15.66
C ALA A 409 1.24 15.37 15.58
N ASP A 410 1.31 16.16 14.50
CA ASP A 410 0.27 17.11 14.16
C ASP A 410 -1.04 16.37 13.81
N PRO A 411 -2.20 16.74 14.39
CA PRO A 411 -3.45 16.02 14.17
C PRO A 411 -3.88 15.92 12.70
N MET A 412 -3.56 16.93 11.87
CA MET A 412 -3.90 16.93 10.45
C MET A 412 -2.98 15.99 9.67
N PHE A 413 -1.68 16.03 9.94
CA PHE A 413 -0.70 15.09 9.39
C PHE A 413 -1.04 13.64 9.78
N ALA A 414 -1.24 13.37 11.07
CA ALA A 414 -1.56 12.04 11.59
C ALA A 414 -2.86 11.48 11.00
N SER A 415 -3.90 12.31 10.83
CA SER A 415 -5.19 11.85 10.28
C SER A 415 -5.12 11.52 8.79
N TYR A 416 -4.24 12.16 8.03
CA TYR A 416 -4.10 11.91 6.59
C TYR A 416 -3.03 10.86 6.26
N HIS A 417 -1.94 10.78 7.03
CA HIS A 417 -0.82 9.89 6.73
C HIS A 417 -0.78 8.57 7.52
N PHE A 418 -1.20 8.55 8.79
CA PHE A 418 -1.00 7.35 9.61
C PHE A 418 -2.16 6.36 9.45
N SER A 419 -1.83 5.10 9.15
CA SER A 419 -2.80 4.00 9.23
C SER A 419 -3.06 3.56 10.69
N HIS A 420 -2.15 3.94 11.60
CA HIS A 420 -2.21 3.68 13.04
C HIS A 420 -2.54 4.94 13.86
N PRO A 421 -3.26 4.83 14.99
CA PRO A 421 -3.31 5.89 16.00
C PRO A 421 -1.93 6.06 16.64
N ILE A 422 -1.58 7.28 17.06
CA ILE A 422 -0.29 7.54 17.73
C ILE A 422 -0.22 6.81 19.07
N LEU A 423 0.99 6.47 19.53
CA LEU A 423 1.19 5.71 20.77
C LEU A 423 0.43 6.29 21.97
N SER A 424 0.43 7.61 22.14
CA SER A 424 -0.29 8.29 23.23
C SER A 424 -1.81 8.17 23.15
N GLU A 425 -2.40 8.06 21.95
CA GLU A 425 -3.83 7.74 21.78
C GLU A 425 -4.13 6.29 22.15
N ARG A 426 -3.25 5.35 21.75
CA ARG A 426 -3.41 3.91 22.05
C ARG A 426 -3.24 3.63 23.54
N LEU A 427 -2.17 4.11 24.17
CA LEU A 427 -1.95 3.95 25.62
C LEU A 427 -3.10 4.51 26.45
N LYS A 428 -3.68 5.65 26.03
CA LYS A 428 -4.88 6.21 26.65
C LYS A 428 -6.11 5.30 26.49
N ALA A 429 -6.27 4.63 25.35
CA ALA A 429 -7.36 3.68 25.11
C ALA A 429 -7.16 2.32 25.83
N LEU A 430 -5.93 2.01 26.24
CA LEU A 430 -5.58 0.85 27.09
C LEU A 430 -5.73 1.16 28.60
N ASP A 431 -6.14 2.38 28.97
CA ASP A 431 -6.12 2.92 30.34
C ASP A 431 -4.74 2.82 31.04
N TRP A 432 -3.65 2.84 30.27
CA TRP A 432 -2.29 2.73 30.80
C TRP A 432 -1.93 3.92 31.70
N GLN A 433 -1.51 3.62 32.92
CA GLN A 433 -0.92 4.59 33.84
C GLN A 433 0.60 4.45 33.80
N PRO A 434 1.35 5.55 33.57
CA PRO A 434 2.81 5.52 33.66
C PRO A 434 3.25 5.04 35.04
N THR A 435 4.11 4.02 35.08
CA THR A 435 4.45 3.32 36.34
C THR A 435 5.94 3.36 36.66
N ALA A 436 6.82 3.18 35.68
CA ALA A 436 8.27 3.38 35.76
C ALA A 436 8.85 3.35 34.35
N LYS A 437 10.05 3.92 34.13
CA LYS A 437 10.77 3.82 32.85
C LYS A 437 10.82 2.37 32.36
N VAL A 438 10.27 2.08 31.19
CA VAL A 438 10.47 0.78 30.54
C VAL A 438 11.97 0.56 30.34
N ALA A 439 12.53 -0.43 31.02
CA ALA A 439 13.87 -0.89 30.76
C ALA A 439 13.93 -1.49 29.35
N VAL A 440 14.53 -0.75 28.43
CA VAL A 440 15.01 -1.30 27.17
C VAL A 440 16.36 -1.93 27.45
N VAL A 441 16.58 -3.15 26.95
CA VAL A 441 17.91 -3.77 26.98
C VAL A 441 18.80 -2.92 26.07
N ASP A 442 19.69 -2.13 26.67
CA ASP A 442 20.69 -1.34 25.96
C ASP A 442 21.52 -2.29 25.08
N GLU A 443 21.71 -1.98 23.78
CA GLU A 443 22.79 -2.55 22.95
C GLU A 443 24.15 -1.96 23.41
N LYS A 444 24.48 -2.17 24.69
CA LYS A 444 25.83 -2.02 25.25
C LYS A 444 26.42 -3.40 25.50
N ASP A 445 26.60 -4.13 24.40
CA ASP A 445 27.73 -5.04 24.20
C ASP A 445 27.73 -5.53 22.75
N GLY A 446 28.89 -5.49 22.09
CA GLY A 446 29.10 -6.23 20.82
C GLY A 446 28.90 -5.49 19.49
N VAL A 447 28.62 -4.18 19.44
CA VAL A 447 28.74 -3.42 18.17
C VAL A 447 30.22 -3.25 17.82
N ALA A 448 30.77 -4.24 17.13
CA ALA A 448 32.04 -4.09 16.43
C ALA A 448 31.91 -2.93 15.44
N LYS A 449 32.56 -1.80 15.74
CA LYS A 449 32.72 -0.71 14.78
C LYS A 449 33.39 -1.28 13.54
N ALA A 450 32.66 -1.37 12.44
CA ALA A 450 33.20 -1.75 11.13
C ALA A 450 33.99 -0.59 10.52
N THR A 451 35.07 -0.18 11.20
CA THR A 451 36.06 0.80 10.74
C THR A 451 36.67 0.30 9.43
N GLY A 452 36.14 0.80 8.31
CA GLY A 452 36.52 0.37 6.96
C GLY A 452 35.45 0.57 5.88
N ARG A 453 34.16 0.72 6.24
CA ARG A 453 33.10 1.01 5.25
C ARG A 453 32.84 2.50 4.97
N ASP A 454 33.28 3.38 5.88
CA ASP A 454 32.95 4.81 5.79
C ASP A 454 33.54 5.45 4.54
N GLU A 455 34.81 5.25 4.21
CA GLU A 455 35.45 5.98 3.10
C GLU A 455 34.85 5.65 1.73
N LEU A 456 34.64 4.37 1.41
CA LEU A 456 34.10 3.96 0.11
C LEU A 456 32.64 4.39 -0.07
N THR A 457 31.82 4.26 0.98
CA THR A 457 30.39 4.62 0.96
C THR A 457 30.19 6.14 0.95
N VAL A 458 31.01 6.89 1.71
CA VAL A 458 31.05 8.36 1.68
C VAL A 458 31.60 8.86 0.34
N ARG A 459 32.56 8.18 -0.28
CA ARG A 459 33.12 8.58 -1.59
C ARG A 459 32.12 8.38 -2.72
N MET A 460 31.41 7.24 -2.75
CA MET A 460 30.32 7.00 -3.71
C MET A 460 29.18 8.02 -3.54
N SER A 461 28.68 8.22 -2.31
CA SER A 461 27.60 9.17 -2.05
C SER A 461 28.01 10.63 -2.32
N ARG A 462 29.25 11.04 -2.03
CA ARG A 462 29.77 12.37 -2.42
C ARG A 462 29.86 12.54 -3.94
N LEU A 463 30.27 11.53 -4.70
CA LEU A 463 30.35 11.60 -6.16
C LEU A 463 28.97 11.80 -6.80
N PHE A 464 27.93 11.08 -6.33
CA PHE A 464 26.56 11.24 -6.82
C PHE A 464 25.88 12.53 -6.33
N ALA A 465 26.12 12.95 -5.07
CA ALA A 465 25.59 14.23 -4.58
C ALA A 465 26.21 15.43 -5.30
N GLN A 466 27.52 15.38 -5.61
CA GLN A 466 28.20 16.44 -6.35
C GLN A 466 27.81 16.49 -7.83
N SER A 467 27.49 15.35 -8.47
CA SER A 467 27.03 15.36 -9.86
C SER A 467 25.63 15.96 -9.99
N ALA A 468 24.68 15.57 -9.11
CA ALA A 468 23.33 16.13 -9.07
C ALA A 468 23.34 17.65 -8.78
N LEU A 469 24.13 18.09 -7.79
CA LEU A 469 24.23 19.51 -7.45
C LEU A 469 24.91 20.34 -8.55
N ARG A 470 25.95 19.80 -9.21
CA ARG A 470 26.62 20.49 -10.33
C ARG A 470 25.76 20.56 -11.58
N ALA A 471 24.89 19.59 -11.82
CA ALA A 471 23.89 19.65 -12.89
C ALA A 471 22.86 20.76 -12.61
N ALA A 472 22.27 20.77 -11.41
CA ALA A 472 21.26 21.76 -11.03
C ALA A 472 21.78 23.22 -11.00
N VAL A 473 23.06 23.45 -10.70
CA VAL A 473 23.65 24.79 -10.60
C VAL A 473 24.24 25.30 -11.91
N ARG A 474 24.66 24.43 -12.84
CA ARG A 474 25.27 24.87 -14.12
C ARG A 474 24.30 25.58 -15.06
N ASP A 475 23.04 25.16 -15.11
CA ASP A 475 22.04 25.74 -16.04
C ASP A 475 21.42 27.06 -15.53
N VAL A 476 21.60 27.40 -14.24
CA VAL A 476 21.17 28.70 -13.69
C VAL A 476 22.22 29.81 -13.91
N ALA A 477 23.48 29.43 -14.16
CA ALA A 477 24.62 30.36 -14.28
C ALA A 477 24.96 30.80 -15.72
N ARG A 478 24.07 30.58 -16.70
CA ARG A 478 24.27 30.97 -18.10
C ARG A 478 23.04 31.66 -18.71
N GLN A 479 22.85 32.93 -18.37
CA GLN A 479 22.18 33.89 -19.24
C GLN A 479 23.09 35.12 -19.42
N PRO A 480 23.41 35.54 -20.65
CA PRO A 480 24.02 36.84 -20.88
C PRO A 480 22.98 37.94 -20.63
N ALA A 481 23.38 39.01 -19.96
CA ALA A 481 22.50 40.16 -19.78
C ALA A 481 22.21 40.82 -21.14
N LEU A 482 20.93 40.92 -21.51
CA LEU A 482 20.49 41.71 -22.65
C LEU A 482 19.49 42.77 -22.22
N THR A 483 19.84 44.01 -22.54
CA THR A 483 19.07 45.24 -22.31
C THR A 483 17.79 45.26 -23.13
N ARG A 484 16.74 45.86 -22.57
CA ARG A 484 15.45 46.03 -23.27
C ARG A 484 15.54 47.13 -24.33
N SER A 485 14.91 46.90 -25.47
CA SER A 485 14.41 47.96 -26.36
C SER A 485 13.01 47.58 -26.88
N PHE A 486 12.16 48.58 -27.09
CA PHE A 486 10.79 48.44 -27.59
C PHE A 486 10.72 48.88 -29.05
N SER A 487 10.05 48.11 -29.92
CA SER A 487 9.44 48.65 -31.16
C SER A 487 8.50 47.67 -31.88
N SER A 488 7.26 48.14 -32.08
CA SER A 488 6.33 47.92 -33.23
C SER A 488 6.01 46.51 -33.80
N LEU A 489 4.70 46.24 -33.92
CA LEU A 489 4.07 45.24 -34.79
C LEU A 489 4.24 45.58 -36.30
N PRO A 490 3.93 44.64 -37.23
CA PRO A 490 2.58 44.66 -37.80
C PRO A 490 1.90 43.29 -38.00
N ILE A 491 0.65 43.35 -38.47
CA ILE A 491 -0.37 42.30 -38.58
C ILE A 491 -0.34 41.62 -39.96
N LEU A 492 -0.56 40.30 -40.05
CA LEU A 492 -1.16 39.67 -41.25
C LEU A 492 -2.03 38.42 -40.91
N ARG A 493 -3.15 38.29 -41.63
CA ARG A 493 -4.17 37.21 -41.68
C ARG A 493 -4.89 37.37 -43.05
N PRO A 494 -5.72 36.43 -43.53
CA PRO A 494 -5.78 34.98 -43.32
C PRO A 494 -5.79 34.21 -44.67
N GLY A 495 -5.95 32.87 -44.64
CA GLY A 495 -6.22 32.07 -45.84
C GLY A 495 -7.12 30.87 -45.53
N VAL A 496 -8.21 30.70 -46.29
CA VAL A 496 -9.24 29.67 -46.09
C VAL A 496 -9.36 28.83 -47.36
N SER A 497 -9.38 27.49 -47.24
CA SER A 497 -9.90 26.60 -48.29
C SER A 497 -10.33 25.22 -47.77
N ALA A 498 -11.49 24.77 -48.27
CA ALA A 498 -12.13 23.45 -48.13
C ALA A 498 -13.24 23.37 -49.22
N PRO A 499 -13.97 22.25 -49.43
CA PRO A 499 -13.84 20.90 -48.88
C PRO A 499 -13.22 19.94 -49.94
N PRO A 500 -13.89 19.05 -50.71
CA PRO A 500 -15.28 18.54 -50.72
C PRO A 500 -15.47 17.26 -49.87
N SER A 501 -16.46 16.41 -50.18
CA SER A 501 -16.89 15.22 -49.43
C SER A 501 -17.35 14.08 -50.36
N ILE A 502 -17.17 12.80 -49.99
CA ILE A 502 -17.86 11.65 -50.61
C ILE A 502 -18.37 10.66 -49.53
N PHE A 503 -19.58 10.13 -49.73
CA PHE A 503 -20.27 9.15 -48.89
C PHE A 503 -19.75 7.70 -49.07
N ALA A 504 -19.73 6.88 -48.00
CA ALA A 504 -20.13 5.47 -48.04
C ALA A 504 -20.32 4.80 -46.66
N ARG A 505 -21.17 3.76 -46.65
CA ARG A 505 -21.77 2.97 -45.55
C ARG A 505 -20.83 2.19 -44.60
N ARG A 506 -21.34 1.93 -43.37
CA ARG A 506 -21.04 0.77 -42.48
C ARG A 506 -21.74 -0.52 -42.99
N PRO A 507 -21.23 -1.74 -42.74
CA PRO A 507 -21.33 -2.47 -41.44
C PRO A 507 -19.93 -2.87 -40.89
N ALA A 508 -19.62 -2.96 -39.59
CA ALA A 508 -20.22 -3.72 -38.49
C ALA A 508 -19.93 -5.24 -38.50
N ALA A 509 -18.79 -5.67 -37.91
CA ALA A 509 -18.61 -6.89 -37.08
C ALA A 509 -17.12 -7.13 -36.71
N GLY A 510 -16.83 -7.79 -35.58
CA GLY A 510 -15.51 -8.36 -35.25
C GLY A 510 -14.63 -7.50 -34.33
N LEU A 511 -14.46 -7.75 -33.02
CA LEU A 511 -13.90 -8.95 -32.35
C LEU A 511 -12.42 -9.18 -32.76
N LEU A 512 -11.37 -9.26 -31.91
CA LEU A 512 -11.13 -9.14 -30.46
C LEU A 512 -9.64 -8.76 -30.27
N MET A 513 -9.24 -8.01 -29.25
CA MET A 513 -7.82 -7.91 -28.79
C MET A 513 -7.83 -7.55 -27.28
N PRO A 514 -7.14 -8.17 -26.29
CA PRO A 514 -7.60 -8.03 -24.86
C PRO A 514 -7.59 -6.72 -23.93
N GLY A 515 -7.32 -6.81 -22.59
CA GLY A 515 -6.99 -5.77 -21.50
C GLY A 515 -7.36 -6.15 -19.99
N ALA A 516 -6.57 -5.99 -18.86
CA ALA A 516 -6.70 -6.51 -17.39
C ALA A 516 -5.49 -6.40 -16.32
N PHE A 517 -5.64 -6.05 -15.02
CA PHE A 517 -4.57 -6.11 -13.95
C PHE A 517 -3.51 -4.97 -13.89
N THR A 518 -3.64 -4.13 -12.86
CA THR A 518 -2.78 -2.99 -12.50
C THR A 518 -1.27 -3.27 -12.56
N PRO A 519 -0.52 -2.64 -13.48
CA PRO A 519 0.83 -2.19 -13.15
C PRO A 519 0.70 -0.99 -12.21
N THR A 520 1.50 -0.96 -11.15
CA THR A 520 1.62 0.24 -10.31
C THR A 520 2.43 1.29 -11.08
N ALA A 521 1.80 1.96 -12.05
CA ALA A 521 2.31 3.20 -12.62
C ALA A 521 1.97 4.31 -11.62
N THR A 522 2.86 4.74 -10.72
CA THR A 522 4.14 5.43 -11.02
C THR A 522 3.96 6.81 -11.68
N THR A 523 2.90 7.52 -11.31
CA THR A 523 2.97 8.98 -11.07
C THR A 523 2.98 9.36 -9.61
N THR A 524 2.93 8.36 -8.72
CA THR A 524 3.10 8.51 -7.27
C THR A 524 4.10 7.50 -6.70
N ALA A 525 5.14 7.07 -7.41
CA ALA A 525 6.28 6.45 -6.71
C ALA A 525 6.86 7.46 -5.70
N ALA A 526 7.03 8.72 -6.14
CA ALA A 526 7.35 9.83 -5.26
C ALA A 526 6.26 10.11 -4.20
N ALA A 527 4.97 10.20 -4.58
CA ALA A 527 3.91 10.59 -3.64
C ALA A 527 3.37 9.45 -2.74
N ALA A 528 3.61 8.19 -3.10
CA ALA A 528 3.36 7.02 -2.27
C ALA A 528 4.59 6.68 -1.40
N ASP A 529 5.80 7.06 -1.80
CA ASP A 529 6.94 7.12 -0.87
C ASP A 529 6.79 8.29 0.12
N THR A 530 6.32 9.49 -0.26
CA THR A 530 5.99 10.55 0.74
C THR A 530 4.85 10.14 1.67
N ALA A 531 3.84 9.45 1.15
CA ALA A 531 2.72 8.98 1.96
C ALA A 531 3.07 7.81 2.90
N ALA A 532 3.69 6.74 2.39
CA ALA A 532 3.85 5.47 3.09
C ALA A 532 5.18 5.34 3.86
N THR A 533 5.99 6.40 3.91
CA THR A 533 7.13 6.52 4.85
C THR A 533 6.85 7.53 5.97
N ALA A 534 5.67 8.17 5.96
CA ALA A 534 5.18 8.98 7.07
C ALA A 534 4.62 8.11 8.21
N ASP A 535 4.18 6.88 7.93
CA ASP A 535 3.67 6.01 8.99
C ASP A 535 4.76 5.75 10.04
N VAL A 536 4.34 5.77 11.30
CA VAL A 536 5.21 5.88 12.48
C VAL A 536 6.01 4.60 12.70
N VAL A 537 5.53 3.50 12.12
CA VAL A 537 6.16 2.18 12.09
C VAL A 537 6.54 1.90 10.62
N PRO A 538 7.71 1.31 10.32
CA PRO A 538 8.14 0.99 8.95
C PRO A 538 7.10 0.20 8.14
N ARG A 539 7.26 0.10 6.81
CA ARG A 539 6.46 -0.78 5.91
C ARG A 539 6.43 -2.28 6.32
N THR A 540 7.19 -2.62 7.35
CA THR A 540 7.20 -3.88 8.10
C THR A 540 6.67 -3.65 9.52
N ALA A 541 5.47 -3.08 9.65
CA ALA A 541 4.70 -2.96 10.90
C ALA A 541 3.72 -4.13 11.05
N VAL A 542 3.22 -4.34 12.29
CA VAL A 542 2.43 -5.52 12.66
C VAL A 542 1.18 -5.68 11.80
N THR A 543 0.54 -4.55 11.42
CA THR A 543 -0.62 -4.54 10.53
C THR A 543 -0.38 -3.93 9.15
N SER A 544 0.85 -3.50 8.81
CA SER A 544 1.23 -3.18 7.41
C SER A 544 1.50 -4.46 6.60
N HIS A 545 0.60 -5.42 6.77
CA HIS A 545 0.62 -6.72 6.14
C HIS A 545 0.67 -6.50 4.62
N PRO A 546 1.54 -7.20 3.85
CA PRO A 546 1.54 -7.17 2.38
C PRO A 546 0.17 -7.54 1.76
N ALA A 547 -0.76 -8.03 2.58
CA ALA A 547 -2.17 -8.12 2.27
C ALA A 547 -2.87 -6.81 1.91
N LEU A 548 -2.63 -5.76 2.68
CA LEU A 548 -3.35 -4.50 2.59
C LEU A 548 -2.68 -3.52 1.61
N ALA A 549 -1.40 -3.73 1.31
CA ALA A 549 -0.62 -2.96 0.33
C ALA A 549 -0.86 -3.35 -1.14
N GLY A 550 -1.95 -4.07 -1.45
CA GLY A 550 -2.47 -4.17 -2.83
C GLY A 550 -2.83 -5.57 -3.36
N VAL A 551 -2.42 -6.67 -2.71
CA VAL A 551 -2.61 -8.02 -3.32
C VAL A 551 -3.13 -9.11 -2.36
N GLY A 552 -2.84 -9.09 -1.06
CA GLY A 552 -3.04 -10.28 -0.19
C GLY A 552 -4.23 -10.26 0.79
N SER A 553 -5.28 -9.45 0.60
CA SER A 553 -6.36 -9.28 1.60
C SER A 553 -7.14 -10.58 1.90
N GLN A 554 -6.86 -11.19 3.06
CA GLN A 554 -7.41 -12.50 3.45
C GLN A 554 -8.93 -12.48 3.71
N ILE A 555 -9.63 -13.39 3.03
CA ILE A 555 -11.07 -13.61 3.17
C ILE A 555 -11.35 -14.59 4.32
N ARG A 556 -12.32 -14.28 5.18
CA ARG A 556 -12.88 -15.17 6.19
C ARG A 556 -14.17 -15.82 5.65
N CYS A 557 -14.04 -17.05 5.15
CA CYS A 557 -15.18 -17.91 4.81
C CYS A 557 -15.48 -18.87 5.97
N GLY A 558 -16.15 -18.36 7.01
CA GLY A 558 -16.53 -19.14 8.19
C GLY A 558 -17.47 -18.34 9.11
N PRO A 559 -18.34 -19.00 9.90
CA PRO A 559 -19.48 -18.35 10.53
C PRO A 559 -19.08 -17.13 11.39
N ARG A 560 -19.87 -16.07 11.25
CA ARG A 560 -19.73 -14.83 12.02
C ARG A 560 -19.84 -15.17 13.51
N ARG A 561 -18.78 -14.92 14.29
CA ARG A 561 -18.94 -14.75 15.74
C ARG A 561 -19.37 -13.31 15.97
N TYR A 562 -20.65 -13.13 16.25
CA TYR A 562 -21.12 -11.89 16.87
C TYR A 562 -20.58 -11.86 18.31
N MET A 563 -19.70 -10.90 18.61
CA MET A 563 -19.29 -10.53 19.96
C MET A 563 -20.48 -9.97 20.76
N ASN A 564 -21.35 -10.87 21.24
CA ASN A 564 -22.19 -10.69 22.45
C ASN A 564 -23.06 -11.92 22.83
N MET A 565 -22.82 -13.12 22.26
CA MET A 565 -23.73 -14.25 22.44
C MET A 565 -23.50 -15.10 23.71
N ASN A 566 -23.33 -14.45 24.87
CA ASN A 566 -23.68 -15.05 26.17
C ASN A 566 -25.06 -14.60 26.70
N ARG A 567 -25.79 -13.79 25.93
CA ARG A 567 -27.22 -13.52 26.15
C ARG A 567 -28.05 -14.08 24.98
N PRO A 568 -28.84 -15.16 25.15
CA PRO A 568 -29.82 -15.53 24.13
C PRO A 568 -30.83 -14.40 23.94
N SER A 569 -31.22 -14.14 22.69
CA SER A 569 -32.18 -13.07 22.36
C SER A 569 -33.47 -13.21 23.17
N ARG A 570 -34.17 -12.10 23.46
CA ARG A 570 -35.42 -12.11 24.25
C ARG A 570 -36.40 -13.17 23.75
N LEU A 571 -36.48 -13.30 22.42
CA LEU A 571 -37.31 -14.26 21.70
C LEU A 571 -36.88 -15.73 21.92
N ILE A 572 -35.58 -16.05 21.84
CA ILE A 572 -35.05 -17.39 22.15
C ILE A 572 -35.25 -17.73 23.64
N ARG A 573 -35.05 -16.75 24.53
CA ARG A 573 -35.20 -16.91 25.99
C ARG A 573 -36.66 -17.18 26.37
N MET A 574 -37.60 -16.44 25.80
CA MET A 574 -39.04 -16.68 25.95
C MET A 574 -39.46 -18.04 25.38
N ARG A 575 -38.94 -18.45 24.22
CA ARG A 575 -39.21 -19.78 23.63
C ARG A 575 -38.68 -20.93 24.50
N ARG A 576 -37.46 -20.82 25.05
CA ARG A 576 -36.93 -21.81 26.02
C ARG A 576 -37.75 -21.84 27.31
N HIS A 577 -38.07 -20.69 27.90
CA HIS A 577 -38.87 -20.63 29.13
C HIS A 577 -40.28 -21.22 28.93
N GLY A 578 -40.95 -20.86 27.83
CA GLY A 578 -42.26 -21.41 27.45
C GLY A 578 -42.25 -22.91 27.15
N PHE A 579 -41.14 -23.45 26.62
CA PHE A 579 -40.97 -24.89 26.43
C PHE A 579 -40.76 -25.63 27.76
N LEU A 580 -39.89 -25.13 28.64
CA LEU A 580 -39.64 -25.70 29.96
C LEU A 580 -40.90 -25.67 30.85
N SER A 581 -41.66 -24.57 30.82
CA SER A 581 -42.97 -24.46 31.48
C SER A 581 -43.95 -25.56 31.02
N ARG A 582 -44.00 -25.86 29.71
CA ARG A 582 -44.86 -26.92 29.15
C ARG A 582 -44.40 -28.34 29.49
N ILE A 583 -43.11 -28.56 29.77
CA ILE A 583 -42.63 -29.86 30.26
C ILE A 583 -43.10 -30.12 31.70
N ARG A 584 -43.14 -29.10 32.56
CA ARG A 584 -43.52 -29.27 33.97
C ARG A 584 -44.97 -29.77 34.14
N THR A 585 -45.92 -29.26 33.34
CA THR A 585 -47.35 -29.62 33.48
C THR A 585 -47.76 -30.87 32.69
N LYS A 586 -48.72 -31.66 33.22
CA LYS A 586 -49.29 -32.86 32.55
C LYS A 586 -49.97 -32.50 31.22
N SER A 587 -50.69 -31.38 31.19
CA SER A 587 -51.36 -30.84 30.00
C SER A 587 -50.37 -30.32 28.95
N GLY A 588 -49.30 -29.65 29.38
CA GLY A 588 -48.23 -29.19 28.48
C GLY A 588 -47.49 -30.35 27.82
N ARG A 589 -47.19 -31.43 28.55
CA ARG A 589 -46.62 -32.67 27.99
C ARG A 589 -47.52 -33.30 26.94
N LYS A 590 -48.83 -33.46 27.20
CA LYS A 590 -49.81 -33.94 26.20
C LYS A 590 -49.82 -33.05 24.94
N MET A 591 -49.71 -31.74 25.08
CA MET A 591 -49.66 -30.80 23.95
C MET A 591 -48.39 -30.95 23.11
N LEU A 592 -47.22 -31.11 23.74
CA LEU A 592 -45.95 -31.35 23.04
C LEU A 592 -45.97 -32.69 22.30
N GLN A 593 -46.54 -33.73 22.91
CA GLN A 593 -46.69 -35.06 22.29
C GLN A 593 -47.61 -35.00 21.05
N ARG A 594 -48.75 -34.28 21.12
CA ARG A 594 -49.63 -34.00 19.97
C ARG A 594 -48.94 -33.19 18.85
N ARG A 595 -47.93 -32.37 19.17
CA ARG A 595 -47.11 -31.68 18.14
C ARG A 595 -46.10 -32.62 17.49
N LYS A 596 -45.53 -33.54 18.25
CA LYS A 596 -44.60 -34.57 17.75
C LYS A 596 -45.31 -35.56 16.81
N THR A 597 -46.52 -36.03 17.16
CA THR A 597 -47.31 -36.91 16.28
C THR A 597 -47.79 -36.21 15.00
N LYS A 598 -47.94 -34.88 15.00
CA LYS A 598 -48.18 -34.07 13.80
C LYS A 598 -46.90 -33.68 13.04
N GLY A 599 -45.80 -34.43 13.19
CA GLY A 599 -44.59 -34.29 12.38
C GLY A 599 -43.80 -32.98 12.53
N ARG A 600 -44.07 -32.15 13.55
CA ARG A 600 -43.37 -30.86 13.70
C ARG A 600 -41.91 -31.06 14.13
N LYS A 601 -40.97 -30.66 13.26
CA LYS A 601 -39.51 -30.71 13.51
C LYS A 601 -39.06 -29.87 14.71
N THR A 602 -39.82 -28.85 15.11
CA THR A 602 -39.57 -28.01 16.28
C THR A 602 -40.74 -28.05 17.27
N LEU A 603 -40.45 -28.36 18.55
CA LEU A 603 -41.46 -28.49 19.61
C LEU A 603 -41.58 -27.23 20.49
N SER A 604 -40.49 -26.46 20.63
CA SER A 604 -40.57 -25.04 20.99
C SER A 604 -41.19 -24.25 19.84
N ALA A 605 -42.01 -23.23 20.16
CA ALA A 605 -42.53 -22.29 19.17
C ALA A 605 -41.41 -21.55 18.42
#